data_AF-A0AAU7UQ96-F1
#
_entry.id   AF-A0AAU7UQ96-F1
#
_cell.length_a   1.000
_cell.length_b   1.000
_cell.length_c   1.000
_cell.angle_alpha   90.00
_cell.angle_beta   90.00
_cell.angle_gamma   90.00
#
_symmetry.space_group_name_H-M   'P 1'
#
loop_
_entity.id
_entity.type
_entity.pdbx_description
1 polymer ?
#
loop_
_entity_poly.entity_id
_entity_poly.type
_entity_poly.pdbx_seq_one_letter_code
_entity_poly.pdbx_strand_id
1 'polypeptide(L)' 'MVEWAQEGRTDVNNMTLSCSAHHHLLDRSDWETVMLKDGRPAWVPPASIDPARRPILHARFVAQEVIDTLFDE' A
#
# COMPACT_ATOMS: atom_id res chain seq x y z
N MET A 1 -0.77 -6.30 -5.32
CA MET A 1 -0.36 -7.58 -4.71
C MET A 1 -1.41 -8.62 -5.07
N VAL A 2 -1.03 -9.89 -5.13
CA VAL A 2 -1.97 -10.99 -5.34
C VAL A 2 -2.05 -11.79 -4.06
N GLU A 3 -3.27 -11.97 -3.56
CA GLU A 3 -3.53 -12.72 -2.33
C GLU A 3 -3.11 -14.19 -2.47
N TRP A 4 -2.59 -14.75 -1.38
CA TRP A 4 -2.17 -16.15 -1.36
C TRP A 4 -3.33 -17.11 -1.67
N ALA A 5 -4.54 -16.80 -1.20
CA ALA A 5 -5.75 -17.56 -1.48
C ALA A 5 -6.14 -17.56 -2.97
N GLN A 6 -5.60 -16.62 -3.76
CA GLN A 6 -5.78 -16.51 -5.20
C GLN A 6 -4.50 -16.93 -5.96
N GLU A 7 -3.75 -17.90 -5.41
CA GLU A 7 -2.50 -18.42 -5.96
C GLU A 7 -1.34 -17.40 -5.99
N GLY A 8 -1.45 -16.31 -5.23
CA GLY A 8 -0.38 -15.35 -5.04
C GLY A 8 0.85 -15.98 -4.38
N ARG A 9 2.04 -15.62 -4.88
CA ARG A 9 3.29 -16.10 -4.30
C ARG A 9 3.53 -15.47 -2.94
N THR A 10 3.96 -16.29 -1.98
CA THR A 10 4.55 -15.82 -0.72
C THR A 10 5.94 -15.24 -1.01
N ASP A 11 5.99 -13.97 -1.39
CA ASP A 11 7.20 -13.25 -1.81
C ASP A 11 7.23 -11.87 -1.12
N VAL A 12 8.41 -11.40 -0.72
CA VAL A 12 8.57 -10.08 -0.09
C VAL A 12 8.10 -8.93 -1.00
N ASN A 13 8.12 -9.14 -2.31
CA ASN A 13 7.65 -8.18 -3.31
C ASN A 13 6.15 -8.34 -3.65
N ASN A 14 5.47 -9.34 -3.08
CA ASN A 14 4.04 -9.59 -3.30
C ASN A 14 3.21 -9.53 -2.00
N MET A 15 3.81 -9.16 -0.87
CA MET A 15 3.12 -9.15 0.43
C MET A 15 3.48 -7.93 1.25
N THR A 16 2.58 -7.55 2.15
CA THR A 16 2.81 -6.54 3.19
C THR A 16 2.25 -7.02 4.52
N LEU A 17 2.86 -6.58 5.62
CA LEU A 17 2.30 -6.83 6.95
C LEU A 17 1.10 -5.91 7.18
N SER A 18 0.00 -6.47 7.66
CA SER A 18 -1.19 -5.75 8.09
C SER A 18 -1.66 -6.31 9.45
N CYS A 19 -2.30 -5.47 10.26
CA CYS A 19 -2.96 -5.96 11.47
C CYS A 19 -4.30 -6.61 11.10
N SER A 20 -4.87 -7.42 12.00
CA SER A 20 -6.13 -8.14 11.74
C SER A 20 -7.26 -7.23 11.24
N ALA A 21 -7.42 -6.04 11.82
CA ALA A 21 -8.47 -5.11 11.40
C ALA A 21 -8.31 -4.66 9.94
N HIS A 22 -7.08 -4.30 9.55
CA HIS A 22 -6.77 -3.86 8.19
C HIS A 22 -6.76 -5.02 7.18
N HIS A 23 -6.41 -6.23 7.60
CA HIS A 23 -6.52 -7.42 6.76
C HIS A 23 -7.98 -7.70 6.40
N HIS A 24 -8.88 -7.67 7.40
CA HIS A 24 -10.31 -7.82 7.13
C HIS A 24 -10.91 -6.69 6.28
N LEU A 25 -10.34 -5.48 6.35
CA LEU A 25 -10.76 -4.39 5.47
C LEU A 25 -10.47 -4.76 4.00
N LEU A 26 -9.27 -5.27 3.70
CA LEU A 26 -8.90 -5.73 2.35
C LEU A 26 -9.79 -6.88 1.87
N ASP A 27 -10.06 -7.86 2.72
CA ASP A 27 -10.89 -9.03 2.35
C ASP A 27 -12.35 -8.67 2.03
N ARG A 28 -12.86 -7.55 2.57
CA ARG A 28 -14.32 -7.27 2.63
C ARG A 28 -14.71 -5.95 1.97
N SER A 29 -13.81 -5.34 1.22
CA SER A 29 -14.07 -4.08 0.54
C SER A 29 -13.28 -3.97 -0.76
N ASP A 30 -13.46 -2.87 -1.49
CA ASP A 30 -12.70 -2.59 -2.71
C ASP A 30 -11.38 -1.83 -2.41
N TRP A 31 -10.89 -1.89 -1.17
CA TRP A 31 -9.54 -1.49 -0.85
C TRP A 31 -8.55 -2.50 -1.41
N GLU A 32 -7.48 -2.00 -2.01
CA GLU A 32 -6.41 -2.84 -2.55
C GLU A 32 -5.07 -2.45 -1.94
N THR A 33 -4.09 -3.35 -2.06
CA THR A 33 -2.69 -3.02 -1.80
C THR A 33 -1.82 -3.30 -3.03
N VAL A 34 -0.87 -2.42 -3.28
CA VAL A 34 0.11 -2.55 -4.35
C VAL A 34 1.51 -2.46 -3.79
N MET A 35 2.43 -3.18 -4.42
CA MET A 35 3.86 -3.01 -4.18
C MET A 35 4.37 -1.99 -5.18
N LEU A 36 4.95 -0.89 -4.71
CA LEU A 36 5.60 0.09 -5.58
C LEU A 36 6.92 -0.48 -6.14
N LYS A 37 7.44 0.16 -7.19
CA LYS A 37 8.68 -0.26 -7.86
C LYS A 37 9.90 -0.28 -6.95
N ASP A 38 9.88 0.52 -5.89
CA ASP A 38 10.94 0.63 -4.89
C ASP A 38 10.73 -0.30 -3.68
N GLY A 39 9.78 -1.24 -3.77
CA GLY A 39 9.51 -2.23 -2.72
C GLY A 39 8.70 -1.70 -1.53
N ARG A 40 8.15 -0.49 -1.60
CA ARG A 40 7.24 0.03 -0.56
C ARG A 40 5.79 -0.40 -0.84
N PRO A 41 5.05 -0.90 0.16
CA PRO A 41 3.62 -1.15 0.00
C PRO A 41 2.85 0.17 0.04
N ALA A 42 1.82 0.28 -0.81
CA ALA A 42 0.87 1.38 -0.80
C ALA A 42 -0.57 0.86 -0.77
N TRP A 43 -1.46 1.63 -0.15
CA TRP A 43 -2.89 1.34 -0.08
C TRP A 43 -3.62 2.07 -1.19
N VAL A 44 -4.51 1.38 -1.90
CA VAL A 44 -5.31 1.96 -2.98
C VAL A 44 -6.77 2.00 -2.53
N PRO A 45 -7.37 3.20 -2.39
CA PRO A 45 -8.75 3.31 -1.93
C PRO A 45 -9.76 2.83 -2.99
N PRO A 46 -10.98 2.51 -2.56
CA PRO A 46 -12.11 2.33 -3.47
C PRO A 46 -12.45 3.66 -4.17
N ALA A 47 -13.08 3.57 -5.34
CA ALA A 47 -13.47 4.74 -6.13
C ALA A 47 -14.49 5.67 -5.40
N SER A 48 -15.22 5.13 -4.43
CA SER A 48 -16.14 5.89 -3.56
C SER A 48 -15.42 6.84 -2.59
N ILE A 49 -14.14 6.59 -2.30
CA ILE A 49 -13.29 7.43 -1.44
C ILE A 49 -12.39 8.33 -2.28
N ASP A 50 -11.75 7.78 -3.32
CA ASP A 50 -10.99 8.55 -4.30
C ASP A 50 -11.30 8.01 -5.71
N PRO A 51 -12.05 8.77 -6.54
CA PRO A 51 -12.38 8.35 -7.90
C PRO A 51 -11.16 8.06 -8.78
N ALA A 52 -10.02 8.70 -8.51
CA ALA A 52 -8.77 8.46 -9.23
C ALA A 52 -7.96 7.29 -8.66
N ARG A 53 -8.42 6.68 -7.55
CA ARG A 53 -7.78 5.54 -6.86
C ARG A 53 -6.27 5.76 -6.66
N ARG A 54 -5.89 6.95 -6.20
CA ARG A 54 -4.47 7.28 -6.02
C ARG A 54 -3.88 6.48 -4.85
N PRO A 55 -2.71 5.84 -5.03
CA PRO A 55 -2.04 5.14 -3.95
C PRO A 55 -1.69 6.05 -2.78
N ILE A 56 -1.91 5.55 -1.56
CA ILE A 56 -1.64 6.22 -0.30
C ILE A 56 -0.45 5.54 0.36
N LEU A 57 0.59 6.33 0.65
CA LEU A 57 1.79 5.89 1.36
C LEU A 57 1.64 6.12 2.86
N HIS A 58 2.32 5.28 3.65
CA HIS A 58 2.44 5.50 5.08
C HIS A 58 3.08 6.87 5.37
N ALA A 59 2.54 7.63 6.33
CA ALA A 59 2.96 9.01 6.62
C ALA A 59 4.46 9.15 6.87
N ARG A 60 5.10 8.13 7.47
CA ARG A 60 6.57 8.06 7.62
C ARG A 60 7.33 8.29 6.31
N PHE A 61 6.89 7.67 5.22
CA PHE A 61 7.58 7.77 3.93
C PHE A 61 7.40 9.14 3.30
N VAL A 62 6.19 9.71 3.39
CA VAL A 62 5.90 11.06 2.92
C VAL A 62 6.71 12.09 3.70
N ALA A 63 6.77 11.96 5.03
CA ALA A 63 7.56 12.84 5.87
C ALA A 63 9.06 12.74 5.58
N GLN A 64 9.59 11.53 5.38
CA GLN A 64 11.00 11.34 5.03
C GLN A 64 11.33 12.00 3.69
N GLU A 65 10.53 11.79 2.64
CA GLU A 65 10.75 12.39 1.33
C GLU A 65 10.71 13.93 1.38
N VAL A 66 9.82 14.50 2.18
CA VAL A 66 9.79 15.95 2.43
C VAL A 66 11.05 16.42 3.15
N ILE A 67 11.54 15.68 4.15
CA ILE A 67 12.78 16.02 4.85
C ILE A 67 13.96 15.97 3.89
N ASP A 68 14.11 14.87 3.15
CA ASP A 68 15.20 14.69 2.19
C ASP A 68 15.20 15.84 1.16
N THR A 69 14.05 16.14 0.57
CA THR A 69 13.94 17.24 -0.41
C THR A 69 14.11 18.64 0.16
N LEU A 70 13.88 18.86 1.45
CA LEU A 70 14.06 20.16 2.10
C LEU A 70 15.50 20.43 2.55
N PHE A 71 16.28 19.37 2.81
CA PHE A 71 17.61 19.49 3.43
C PHE A 71 18.76 18.95 2.58
N ASP A 72 18.49 18.32 1.43
CA ASP A 72 19.51 17.96 0.45
C ASP A 72 19.84 19.17 -0.46
N GLU A 73 21.13 19.57 -0.51
CA GLU A 73 21.72 20.48 -1.53
C GLU A 73 21.97 19.75 -2.86
#